data_AF-Q6MNY0-F1
#
_entry.id   AF-Q6MNY0-F1
#
_cell.length_a   1.000
_cell.length_b   1.000
_cell.length_c   1.000
_cell.angle_alpha   90.00
_cell.angle_beta   90.00
_cell.angle_gamma   90.00
#
_symmetry.space_group_name_H-M   'P 1'
#
loop_
_entity.id
_entity.type
_entity.pdbx_description
1 polymer ?
#
loop_
_entity_poly.entity_id
_entity_poly.type
_entity_poly.pdbx_seq_one_letter_code
_entity_poly.pdbx_strand_id
1 'polypeptide(L)'
;MALSVLSQASALNPGSDLWIVPDLEKSPWTAKLDWYLNFQVCKSSRHQSPTLPDFLGSVLEQTELNKPAVPAVSDKPLMIASDKLLPNKWVVILPWNDDLTQWTAEIFRIWKNLNEPTLRIFMPPGQSTGNLQIAWQTHHPVQEFTVVLD
;
A
#
# COMPACT_ATOMS: atom_id res chain seq x y z
N MET A 1 -15.57 -13.87 -14.34
CA MET A 1 -14.39 -13.36 -13.62
C MET A 1 -13.39 -12.87 -14.67
N ALA A 2 -13.19 -11.56 -14.80
CA ALA A 2 -12.21 -11.01 -15.73
C ALA A 2 -11.03 -10.43 -14.95
N LEU A 3 -10.10 -11.31 -14.54
CA LEU A 3 -8.78 -10.86 -14.13
C LEU A 3 -8.06 -10.42 -15.40
N SER A 4 -7.84 -9.11 -15.55
CA SER A 4 -7.16 -8.55 -16.71
C SER A 4 -5.69 -8.35 -16.38
N VAL A 5 -4.83 -9.15 -17.04
CA VAL A 5 -3.38 -9.03 -16.89
C VAL A 5 -2.88 -7.95 -17.83
N LEU A 6 -2.22 -6.93 -17.27
CA LEU A 6 -1.62 -5.84 -18.04
C LEU A 6 -0.15 -6.15 -18.29
N SER A 7 0.30 -5.83 -19.51
CA SER A 7 1.73 -5.81 -19.84
C SER A 7 2.43 -4.65 -19.16
N GLN A 8 3.76 -4.72 -19.02
CA GLN A 8 4.56 -3.62 -18.45
C GLN A 8 4.35 -2.28 -19.19
N ALA A 9 4.09 -2.32 -20.50
CA ALA A 9 3.85 -1.12 -21.31
C ALA A 9 2.50 -0.44 -20.98
N SER A 10 1.51 -1.20 -20.50
CA SER A 10 0.17 -0.71 -20.17
C SER A 10 -0.08 -0.56 -18.67
N ALA A 11 0.91 -0.90 -17.84
CA ALA A 11 0.79 -0.93 -16.38
C ALA A 11 0.42 0.42 -15.75
N LEU A 12 0.79 1.53 -16.40
CA LEU A 12 0.52 2.89 -15.94
C LEU A 12 -0.67 3.54 -16.68
N ASN A 13 -1.40 2.80 -17.51
CA ASN A 13 -2.56 3.36 -18.21
C ASN A 13 -3.66 3.75 -17.21
N PRO A 14 -4.48 4.76 -17.52
CA PRO A 14 -5.65 5.08 -16.70
C PRO A 14 -6.62 3.90 -16.60
N GLY A 15 -7.49 3.91 -15.59
CA GLY A 15 -8.57 2.92 -15.44
C GLY A 15 -8.64 2.23 -14.07
N SER A 16 -7.81 2.63 -13.11
CA SER A 16 -7.91 2.13 -11.73
C SER A 16 -7.57 3.24 -10.75
N ASP A 17 -8.48 3.50 -9.81
CA ASP A 17 -8.37 4.57 -8.82
C ASP A 17 -7.37 4.22 -7.71
N LEU A 18 -7.30 2.94 -7.33
CA LEU A 18 -6.45 2.42 -6.28
C LEU A 18 -5.38 1.49 -6.85
N TRP A 19 -4.12 1.85 -6.64
CA TRP A 19 -2.97 1.01 -7.02
C TRP A 19 -2.32 0.46 -5.75
N ILE A 20 -2.15 -0.85 -5.68
CA ILE A 20 -1.46 -1.53 -4.59
C ILE A 20 -0.12 -2.02 -5.10
N VAL A 21 0.94 -1.72 -4.36
CA VAL A 21 2.29 -2.17 -4.66
C VAL A 21 2.99 -2.77 -3.43
N PRO A 22 3.98 -3.65 -3.63
CA PRO A 22 4.84 -4.14 -2.54
C PRO A 22 5.75 -3.03 -2.01
N ASP A 23 6.49 -3.32 -0.95
CA ASP A 23 7.54 -2.45 -0.44
C ASP A 23 8.67 -2.19 -1.47
N LEU A 24 9.31 -1.04 -1.33
CA LEU A 24 10.30 -0.50 -2.28
C LEU A 24 11.46 -1.45 -2.56
N GLU A 25 11.93 -2.17 -1.53
CA GLU A 25 13.09 -3.07 -1.63
C GLU A 25 12.76 -4.37 -2.36
N LYS A 26 11.48 -4.74 -2.41
CA LYS A 26 11.01 -6.03 -2.93
C LYS A 26 10.30 -5.90 -4.28
N SER A 27 10.17 -4.70 -4.85
CA SER A 27 9.50 -4.50 -6.13
C SER A 27 10.11 -3.39 -6.98
N PRO A 28 10.53 -3.68 -8.23
CA PRO A 28 11.03 -2.66 -9.14
C PRO A 28 9.89 -1.73 -9.62
N TRP A 29 8.65 -2.21 -9.61
CA TRP A 29 7.47 -1.37 -9.86
C TRP A 29 7.35 -0.27 -8.81
N THR A 30 7.57 -0.58 -7.54
CA THR A 30 7.53 0.41 -6.47
C THR A 30 8.62 1.47 -6.66
N ALA A 31 9.83 1.08 -7.07
CA ALA A 31 10.90 2.03 -7.38
C ALA A 31 10.55 2.96 -8.55
N LYS A 32 9.94 2.40 -9.62
CA LYS A 32 9.48 3.17 -10.77
C LYS A 32 8.35 4.14 -10.39
N LEU A 33 7.38 3.69 -9.62
CA LEU A 33 6.29 4.52 -9.13
C LEU A 33 6.79 5.61 -8.20
N ASP A 34 7.76 5.32 -7.35
CA ASP A 34 8.32 6.31 -6.44
C ASP A 34 8.98 7.47 -7.20
N TRP A 35 9.67 7.19 -8.31
CA TRP A 35 10.17 8.23 -9.21
C TRP A 35 9.04 9.15 -9.70
N TYR A 36 7.94 8.59 -10.20
CA TYR A 36 6.78 9.37 -10.64
C TYR A 36 6.08 10.13 -9.49
N LEU A 37 6.11 9.58 -8.29
CA LEU A 37 5.59 10.20 -7.07
C LEU A 37 6.57 11.21 -6.46
N ASN A 38 7.62 11.63 -7.15
CA ASN A 38 8.64 12.56 -6.66
C ASN A 38 9.30 12.08 -5.34
N PHE A 39 9.61 10.79 -5.30
CA PHE A 39 10.27 10.10 -4.20
C PHE A 39 9.51 10.14 -2.86
N GLN A 40 8.18 10.26 -2.91
CA GLN A 40 7.37 10.34 -1.69
C GLN A 40 7.39 9.04 -0.89
N VAL A 41 7.52 7.87 -1.52
CA VAL A 41 7.65 6.58 -0.83
C VAL A 41 8.97 6.53 -0.06
N CYS A 42 10.10 6.81 -0.72
CA CYS A 42 11.42 6.87 -0.07
C CYS A 42 11.49 7.88 1.08
N LYS A 43 10.91 9.08 0.90
CA LYS A 43 10.92 10.11 1.94
C LYS A 43 10.08 9.70 3.14
N SER A 44 8.96 9.04 2.89
CA SER A 44 8.04 8.59 3.94
C SER A 44 8.58 7.39 4.71
N SER A 45 9.29 6.46 4.06
CA SER A 45 9.86 5.29 4.74
C SER A 45 10.92 5.65 5.78
N ARG A 46 11.59 6.78 5.61
CA ARG A 46 12.58 7.32 6.56
C ARG A 46 11.96 8.21 7.64
N HIS A 47 10.66 8.46 7.58
CA HIS A 47 10.00 9.32 8.54
C HIS A 47 9.95 8.62 9.91
N GLN A 48 10.63 9.21 10.89
CA GLN A 48 10.53 8.79 12.28
C GLN A 48 9.60 9.77 12.99
N SER A 49 8.56 9.23 13.62
CA SER A 49 7.68 10.05 14.45
C SER A 49 8.51 10.66 15.59
N PRO A 50 8.38 11.98 15.84
CA PRO A 50 9.13 12.62 16.90
C PRO A 50 8.79 11.98 18.25
N THR A 51 9.82 11.63 19.01
CA THR A 51 9.67 11.16 20.39
C THR A 51 9.37 12.36 21.30
N LEU A 52 8.50 12.16 22.27
CA LEU A 52 8.21 13.18 23.28
C LEU A 52 9.51 13.54 24.03
N PRO A 53 9.92 14.82 24.10
CA PRO A 53 11.09 15.23 24.87
C PRO A 53 10.94 14.92 26.36
N ASP A 54 12.03 14.48 27.01
CA ASP A 54 12.03 14.08 28.42
C ASP A 54 11.48 15.15 29.36
N PHE A 55 11.81 16.41 29.09
CA PHE A 55 11.29 17.55 29.85
C PHE A 55 9.76 17.60 29.83
N LEU A 56 9.15 17.48 28.65
CA LEU A 56 7.69 17.46 28.52
C LEU A 56 7.09 16.21 29.18
N GLY A 57 7.78 15.07 29.12
CA GLY A 57 7.41 13.87 29.86
C GLY A 57 7.31 14.11 31.37
N SER A 58 8.31 14.79 31.95
CA SER A 58 8.35 15.12 33.38
C SER A 58 7.28 16.12 33.80
N VAL A 59 6.99 17.14 32.97
CA VAL A 59 5.92 18.12 33.24
C VAL A 59 4.55 17.46 33.19
N LEU A 60 4.30 16.57 32.23
CA LEU A 60 3.05 15.82 32.12
C LEU A 60 2.82 14.91 33.34
N GLU A 61 3.89 14.28 33.84
CA GLU A 61 3.83 13.47 35.07
C GLU A 61 3.53 14.31 36.31
N GLN A 62 4.15 15.50 36.44
CA GLN A 62 3.92 16.41 37.57
C GLN A 62 2.53 17.04 37.56
N THR A 63 1.95 17.25 36.38
CA THR A 63 0.65 17.90 36.19
C THR A 63 -0.51 16.90 36.16
N GLU A 64 -0.22 15.59 36.31
CA GLU A 64 -1.19 14.49 36.16
C GLU A 64 -1.97 14.54 34.84
N LEU A 65 -1.38 15.15 33.80
CA LEU A 65 -1.97 15.24 32.48
C LEU A 65 -1.70 13.96 31.69
N ASN A 66 -2.73 13.45 31.01
CA ASN A 66 -2.59 12.28 30.16
C ASN A 66 -1.57 12.54 29.04
N LYS A 67 -0.58 11.65 28.92
CA LYS A 67 0.36 11.67 27.79
C LYS A 67 -0.45 11.49 26.49
N PRO A 68 -0.29 12.37 25.49
CA PRO A 68 -0.94 12.16 24.21
C PRO A 68 -0.43 10.84 23.63
N ALA A 69 -1.36 9.92 23.37
CA ALA A 69 -1.04 8.66 22.71
C ALA A 69 -0.67 8.98 21.25
N VAL A 70 0.61 9.19 20.99
CA VAL A 70 1.14 9.18 19.63
C VAL A 70 1.38 7.71 19.30
N PRO A 71 0.54 7.06 18.48
CA PRO A 71 0.76 5.67 18.13
C PRO A 71 2.12 5.57 17.43
N ALA A 72 3.02 4.76 17.97
CA ALA A 72 4.23 4.36 17.26
C ALA A 72 3.78 3.53 16.05
N VAL A 73 3.79 4.14 14.87
CA VAL A 73 3.39 3.46 13.63
C VAL A 73 4.63 2.87 12.99
N SER A 74 5.06 1.73 13.50
CA SER A 74 5.98 0.83 12.79
C SER A 74 5.13 -0.23 12.12
N ASP A 75 5.27 -0.40 10.81
CA ASP A 75 4.68 -1.51 10.02
C ASP A 75 3.22 -1.36 9.51
N LYS A 76 2.72 -0.13 9.34
CA LYS A 76 1.41 0.09 8.68
C LYS A 76 1.53 0.34 7.18
N PRO A 77 0.49 0.01 6.40
CA PRO A 77 0.34 0.44 5.00
C PRO A 77 0.59 1.94 4.83
N LEU A 78 1.40 2.31 3.84
CA LEU A 78 1.61 3.70 3.46
C LEU A 78 0.70 4.03 2.28
N MET A 79 -0.12 5.08 2.40
CA MET A 79 -0.98 5.55 1.32
C MET A 79 -0.54 6.94 0.86
N ILE A 80 -0.36 7.08 -0.46
CA ILE A 80 0.05 8.32 -1.12
C ILE A 80 -1.06 8.76 -2.06
N ALA A 81 -1.51 10.01 -1.93
CA ALA A 81 -2.42 10.62 -2.89
C ALA A 81 -1.65 10.96 -4.17
N SER A 82 -2.08 10.39 -5.31
CA SER A 82 -1.31 10.38 -6.56
C SER A 82 -2.01 11.07 -7.73
N ASP A 83 -3.22 11.60 -7.53
CA ASP A 83 -4.13 12.17 -8.55
C ASP A 83 -3.49 13.19 -9.52
N LYS A 84 -2.46 13.92 -9.08
CA LYS A 84 -1.77 14.93 -9.92
C LYS A 84 -0.53 14.41 -10.65
N LEU A 85 -0.02 13.23 -10.27
CA LEU A 85 1.26 12.70 -10.74
C LEU A 85 1.11 11.40 -11.53
N LEU A 86 0.08 10.61 -11.23
CA LEU A 86 -0.24 9.36 -11.87
C LEU A 86 -1.74 9.32 -12.19
N PRO A 87 -2.17 8.52 -13.18
CA PRO A 87 -3.57 8.42 -13.58
C PRO A 87 -4.38 7.51 -12.62
N ASN A 88 -4.28 7.77 -11.32
CA ASN A 88 -4.98 7.10 -10.23
C ASN A 88 -5.10 8.05 -9.03
N LYS A 89 -6.03 7.78 -8.12
CA LYS A 89 -6.24 8.62 -6.93
C LYS A 89 -5.24 8.32 -5.82
N TRP A 90 -4.96 7.03 -5.61
CA TRP A 90 -4.12 6.57 -4.49
C TRP A 90 -3.19 5.44 -4.90
N VAL A 91 -1.94 5.53 -4.43
CA VAL A 91 -0.99 4.42 -4.39
C VAL A 91 -0.83 3.98 -2.95
N VAL A 92 -1.04 2.69 -2.67
CA VAL A 92 -0.84 2.08 -1.36
C VAL A 92 0.32 1.10 -1.43
N ILE A 93 1.26 1.26 -0.51
CA ILE A 93 2.44 0.44 -0.36
C ILE A 93 2.19 -0.51 0.82
N LEU A 94 2.26 -1.81 0.55
CA LEU A 94 2.07 -2.86 1.54
C LEU A 94 3.36 -3.65 1.74
N PRO A 95 3.79 -3.88 2.98
CA PRO A 95 4.90 -4.77 3.27
C PRO A 95 4.65 -6.16 2.67
N TRP A 96 5.59 -6.67 1.88
CA TRP A 96 5.54 -8.02 1.35
C TRP A 96 6.40 -8.95 2.21
N ASN A 97 5.83 -9.98 2.83
CA ASN A 97 6.53 -10.93 3.70
C ASN A 97 6.53 -12.37 3.15
N ASP A 98 6.55 -12.52 1.83
CA ASP A 98 6.52 -13.81 1.12
C ASP A 98 5.26 -14.69 1.37
N ASP A 99 4.25 -14.14 2.05
CA ASP A 99 2.93 -14.77 2.25
C ASP A 99 1.87 -14.05 1.40
N LEU A 100 1.52 -14.69 0.27
CA LEU A 100 0.50 -14.17 -0.65
C LEU A 100 -0.90 -14.12 -0.03
N THR A 101 -1.23 -15.05 0.86
CA THR A 101 -2.57 -15.15 1.43
C THR A 101 -2.81 -13.99 2.39
N GLN A 102 -1.86 -13.75 3.30
CA GLN A 102 -1.92 -12.62 4.22
C GLN A 102 -1.89 -11.28 3.47
N TRP A 103 -0.99 -11.15 2.49
CA TRP A 103 -0.89 -9.92 1.69
C TRP A 103 -2.20 -9.63 0.95
N THR A 104 -2.81 -10.66 0.35
CA THR A 104 -4.10 -10.54 -0.34
C THR A 104 -5.24 -10.16 0.63
N ALA A 105 -5.27 -10.76 1.82
CA ALA A 105 -6.25 -10.42 2.84
C ALA A 105 -6.14 -8.94 3.29
N GLU A 106 -4.90 -8.44 3.40
CA GLU A 106 -4.62 -7.05 3.72
C GLU A 106 -5.05 -6.09 2.61
N ILE A 107 -4.78 -6.44 1.35
CA ILE A 107 -5.30 -5.69 0.20
C ILE A 107 -6.82 -5.61 0.25
N PHE A 108 -7.47 -6.76 0.46
CA PHE A 108 -8.92 -6.83 0.52
C PHE A 108 -9.49 -5.95 1.65
N ARG A 109 -8.86 -5.98 2.83
CA ARG A 109 -9.24 -5.13 3.97
C ARG A 109 -9.19 -3.65 3.62
N ILE A 110 -8.09 -3.19 3.01
CA ILE A 110 -7.90 -1.78 2.63
C ILE A 110 -8.89 -1.37 1.56
N TRP A 111 -9.04 -2.20 0.54
CA TRP A 111 -9.95 -1.98 -0.58
C TRP A 111 -11.41 -1.87 -0.11
N LYS A 112 -11.84 -2.75 0.80
CA LYS A 112 -13.18 -2.70 1.42
C LYS A 112 -13.37 -1.45 2.28
N ASN A 113 -12.36 -1.06 3.08
CA ASN A 113 -12.42 0.15 3.91
C ASN A 113 -12.48 1.45 3.08
N LEU A 114 -12.04 1.41 1.82
CA LEU A 114 -12.08 2.53 0.88
C LEU A 114 -13.36 2.56 0.02
N ASN A 115 -14.39 1.78 0.39
CA ASN A 115 -15.63 1.63 -0.39
C ASN A 115 -15.40 1.07 -1.80
N GLU A 116 -14.53 0.07 -1.92
CA GLU A 116 -14.41 -0.77 -3.12
C GLU A 116 -14.06 -0.03 -4.43
N PRO A 117 -12.98 0.80 -4.45
CA PRO A 117 -12.57 1.49 -5.68
C PRO A 117 -12.07 0.53 -6.76
N THR A 118 -11.94 1.01 -8.00
CA THR A 118 -11.32 0.23 -9.08
C THR A 118 -9.85 -0.08 -8.74
N LEU A 119 -9.49 -1.37 -8.79
CA LEU A 119 -8.26 -1.88 -8.20
C LEU A 119 -7.25 -2.31 -9.27
N ARG A 120 -5.99 -1.91 -9.06
CA ARG A 120 -4.82 -2.43 -9.75
C ARG A 120 -3.81 -2.95 -8.75
N ILE A 121 -3.38 -4.19 -8.94
CA ILE A 121 -2.39 -4.84 -8.09
C ILE A 121 -1.10 -5.04 -8.88
N PHE A 122 -0.01 -4.49 -8.37
CA PHE A 122 1.34 -4.75 -8.87
C PHE A 122 1.91 -5.91 -8.06
N MET A 123 2.21 -7.02 -8.74
CA MET A 123 2.61 -8.25 -8.05
C MET A 123 4.05 -8.17 -7.54
N PRO A 124 4.34 -8.78 -6.38
CA PRO A 124 5.71 -9.08 -5.98
C PRO A 124 6.40 -10.01 -7.00
N PRO A 125 7.74 -9.94 -7.10
CA PRO A 125 8.52 -10.77 -8.02
C PRO A 125 8.28 -12.27 -7.75
N GLY A 126 8.21 -13.06 -8.82
CA GLY A 126 8.09 -14.53 -8.75
C GLY A 126 6.70 -15.06 -8.39
N GLN A 127 5.70 -14.19 -8.20
CA GLN A 127 4.32 -14.61 -7.94
C GLN A 127 3.50 -14.79 -9.23
N SER A 128 2.59 -15.76 -9.23
CA SER A 128 1.70 -16.02 -10.35
C SER A 128 0.31 -15.42 -10.13
N THR A 129 -0.36 -15.02 -11.21
CA THR A 129 -1.74 -14.52 -11.16
C THR A 129 -2.73 -15.58 -10.69
N GLY A 130 -2.46 -16.86 -10.96
CA GLY A 130 -3.31 -17.98 -10.53
C GLY A 130 -3.38 -18.11 -9.01
N ASN A 131 -2.23 -18.01 -8.33
CA ASN A 131 -2.19 -18.07 -6.86
C ASN A 131 -2.93 -16.89 -6.22
N LEU A 132 -2.80 -15.70 -6.80
CA LEU A 132 -3.53 -14.52 -6.37
C LEU A 132 -5.04 -14.71 -6.54
N GLN A 133 -5.47 -15.27 -7.68
CA GLN A 133 -6.89 -15.49 -7.94
C GLN A 133 -7.51 -16.47 -6.93
N ILE A 134 -6.80 -17.53 -6.56
CA ILE A 134 -7.24 -18.49 -5.52
C ILE A 134 -7.35 -17.79 -4.16
N ALA A 135 -6.33 -17.02 -3.77
CA ALA A 135 -6.35 -16.26 -2.52
C ALA A 135 -7.49 -15.22 -2.50
N TRP A 136 -7.74 -14.53 -3.62
CA TRP A 136 -8.79 -13.52 -3.75
C TRP A 136 -10.20 -14.11 -3.69
N GLN A 137 -10.43 -15.25 -4.36
CA GLN A 137 -11.72 -15.95 -4.35
C GLN A 137 -12.16 -16.37 -2.94
N THR A 138 -11.21 -16.62 -2.04
CA THR A 138 -11.48 -16.91 -0.63
C THR A 138 -12.19 -15.73 0.07
N HIS A 139 -11.98 -14.51 -0.41
CA HIS A 139 -12.50 -13.28 0.20
C HIS A 139 -13.66 -12.64 -0.58
N HIS A 140 -13.71 -12.74 -1.91
CA HIS A 140 -14.78 -12.13 -2.72
C HIS A 140 -15.01 -12.80 -4.08
N PRO A 141 -16.28 -13.09 -4.47
CA PRO A 141 -16.56 -13.84 -5.70
C PRO A 141 -16.67 -13.01 -7.00
N VAL A 142 -16.89 -11.69 -6.99
CA VAL A 142 -17.33 -10.98 -8.22
C VAL A 142 -16.82 -9.52 -8.38
N GLN A 143 -15.51 -9.31 -8.55
CA GLN A 143 -15.04 -8.02 -9.09
C GLN A 143 -13.91 -8.18 -10.10
N GLU A 144 -13.95 -7.30 -11.09
CA GLU A 144 -12.91 -7.14 -12.08
C GLU A 144 -11.81 -6.25 -11.50
N PHE A 145 -10.59 -6.75 -11.48
CA PHE A 145 -9.41 -5.98 -11.11
C PHE A 145 -8.28 -6.27 -12.09
N THR A 146 -7.37 -5.31 -12.20
CA THR A 146 -6.22 -5.42 -13.09
C THR A 146 -4.99 -5.88 -12.31
N VAL A 147 -4.20 -6.74 -12.93
CA VAL A 147 -2.95 -7.23 -12.32
C VAL A 147 -1.79 -6.90 -13.25
N VAL A 148 -0.73 -6.35 -12.67
CA VAL A 148 0.53 -6.09 -13.36
C VAL A 148 1.55 -7.09 -12.84
N LEU A 149 2.12 -7.88 -13.75
CA LEU A 149 3.22 -8.78 -13.44
C LEU A 149 4.54 -8.00 -13.43
N ASP A 150 5.49 -8.49 -12.64
CA ASP A 150 6.87 -8.04 -12.68
C ASP A 150 7.57 -8.51 -13.96
#